data_AF-A0A1J5TX35-F1
#
_entry.id   AF-A0A1J5TX35-F1
#
_cell.length_a   1.000
_cell.length_b   1.000
_cell.length_c   1.000
_cell.angle_alpha   90.00
_cell.angle_beta   90.00
_cell.angle_gamma   90.00
#
_symmetry.space_group_name_H-M   'P 1'
#
loop_
_entity.id
_entity.type
_entity.pdbx_description
1 polymer ?
#
loop_
_entity_poly.entity_id
_entity_poly.type
_entity_poly.pdbx_seq_one_letter_code
_entity_poly.pdbx_strand_id
1 'polypeptide(L)'
;MISTQKGDLTLDENTQMLVAGYLVVALLIGLIVLFTSRRKFQGEAASAQDRLDSIEATLEKLQDTEELLEISAYDASRTATKLESHLSAFNDILVKAQNLAAEERLAALEVELEEEIKRKEIAELESLEPDIEKLSEKFHETLSRLVAAREDLSKIQEQMAYIMKTERDEQLEKITSMNEEYEDTLSRIDALEDLQRQRDDSKEETTIMDLLGSEEGLDSGLGDDDSDYDEDEEEIEIYEDEDGTYYYIDPDSGDEVPCDDEGNPL
;
A
#
# COMPACT_ATOMS: atom_id res chain seq x y z
N MET A 1 67.35 53.04 134.05
CA MET A 1 66.86 54.43 134.04
C MET A 1 66.60 54.82 132.60
N ILE A 2 65.33 54.97 132.20
CA ILE A 2 64.81 56.10 131.42
C ILE A 2 63.30 56.06 131.68
N SER A 3 62.83 57.20 132.16
CA SER A 3 61.60 57.41 132.91
C SER A 3 60.37 57.36 132.01
N THR A 4 59.35 56.60 132.42
CA THR A 4 57.98 56.68 131.94
C THR A 4 57.37 58.03 132.34
N GLN A 5 57.32 58.99 131.41
CA GLN A 5 56.54 60.22 131.59
C GLN A 5 55.10 59.95 131.15
N LYS A 6 54.29 59.54 132.11
CA LYS A 6 52.84 59.39 132.01
C LYS A 6 52.24 60.80 131.98
N GLY A 7 52.03 61.34 130.79
CA GLY A 7 51.38 62.63 130.58
C GLY A 7 49.87 62.49 130.78
N ASP A 8 49.41 62.88 131.96
CA ASP A 8 48.00 63.04 132.30
C ASP A 8 47.50 64.33 131.62
N LEU A 9 46.93 64.22 130.42
CA LEU A 9 46.25 65.35 129.77
C LEU A 9 44.81 65.41 130.31
N THR A 10 44.62 66.21 131.35
CA THR A 10 43.29 66.71 131.72
C THR A 10 42.82 67.63 130.59
N LEU A 11 42.02 67.08 129.65
CA LEU A 11 41.28 67.88 128.69
C LEU A 11 40.30 68.75 129.48
N ASP A 12 40.42 70.07 129.33
CA ASP A 12 39.43 71.05 129.77
C ASP A 12 38.01 70.59 129.36
N GLU A 13 37.00 70.73 130.23
CA GLU A 13 35.63 70.18 130.02
C GLU A 13 35.03 70.60 128.66
N ASN A 14 35.37 71.81 128.19
CA ASN A 14 34.97 72.31 126.87
C ASN A 14 35.54 71.47 125.70
N THR A 15 36.75 70.95 125.84
CA THR A 15 37.42 70.12 124.82
C THR A 15 36.82 68.72 124.76
N GLN A 16 36.46 68.14 125.90
CA GLN A 16 35.74 66.85 125.94
C GLN A 16 34.35 66.98 125.33
N MET A 17 33.63 68.07 125.62
CA MET A 17 32.33 68.36 125.01
C MET A 17 32.42 68.55 123.49
N LEU A 18 33.46 69.22 122.99
CA LEU A 18 33.69 69.40 121.55
C LEU A 18 34.01 68.08 120.84
N VAL A 19 34.86 67.23 121.42
CA VAL A 19 35.18 65.92 120.84
C VAL A 19 33.98 64.98 120.87
N ALA A 20 33.22 64.97 121.97
CA ALA A 20 31.97 64.21 122.06
C ALA A 20 30.92 64.71 121.06
N GLY A 21 30.77 66.04 120.92
CA GLY A 21 29.91 66.66 119.92
C GLY A 21 30.32 66.29 118.50
N TYR A 22 31.61 66.31 118.19
CA TYR A 22 32.13 65.90 116.88
C TYR A 22 31.86 64.41 116.59
N LEU A 23 32.02 63.53 117.57
CA LEU A 23 31.71 62.11 117.41
C LEU A 23 30.23 61.86 117.18
N VAL A 24 29.33 62.56 117.90
CA VAL A 24 27.89 62.46 117.69
C VAL A 24 27.51 62.97 116.30
N VAL A 25 28.08 64.10 115.87
CA VAL A 25 27.87 64.65 114.52
C VAL A 25 28.40 63.69 113.45
N ALA A 26 29.58 63.11 113.63
CA ALA A 26 30.15 62.12 112.71
C ALA A 26 29.30 60.85 112.62
N LEU A 27 28.73 60.39 113.74
CA LEU A 27 27.83 59.22 113.80
C LEU A 27 26.50 59.53 113.09
N LEU A 28 25.94 60.73 113.30
CA LEU A 28 24.74 61.17 112.60
C LEU A 28 24.96 61.28 111.09
N ILE A 29 26.10 61.84 110.65
CA ILE A 29 26.47 61.90 109.23
C ILE A 29 26.64 60.48 108.68
N GLY A 30 27.29 59.57 109.41
CA GLY A 30 27.44 58.18 109.03
C GLY A 30 26.10 57.45 108.84
N LEU A 31 25.14 57.67 109.74
CA LEU A 31 23.79 57.12 109.62
C LEU A 31 23.02 57.68 108.41
N ILE A 32 23.16 58.98 108.13
CA ILE A 32 22.55 59.61 106.95
C ILE A 32 23.14 59.04 105.66
N VAL A 33 24.46 58.86 105.60
CA VAL A 33 25.13 58.23 104.43
C VAL A 33 24.69 56.78 104.25
N LEU A 34 24.58 56.01 105.34
CA LEU A 34 24.13 54.62 105.27
C LEU A 34 22.66 54.50 104.83
N PHE A 35 21.80 55.39 105.33
CA PHE A 35 20.39 55.45 104.95
C PHE A 35 20.21 55.86 103.48
N THR A 36 20.94 56.88 103.02
CA THR A 36 20.88 57.33 101.62
C THR A 36 21.44 56.29 100.65
N SER A 37 22.53 55.61 101.00
CA SER A 37 23.06 54.49 100.22
C SER A 37 22.07 53.33 100.14
N ARG A 38 21.45 52.91 101.26
CA ARG A 38 20.42 51.87 101.24
C ARG A 38 19.22 52.24 100.38
N ARG A 39 18.76 53.50 100.42
CA ARG A 39 17.64 53.97 99.60
C ARG A 39 17.98 53.96 98.10
N LYS A 40 19.21 54.31 97.72
CA LYS A 40 19.68 54.21 96.33
C LYS A 40 19.75 52.75 95.86
N PHE A 41 20.33 51.85 96.65
CA PHE A 41 20.39 50.41 96.33
C PHE A 41 19.00 49.77 96.26
N GLN A 42 18.06 50.16 97.13
CA GLN A 42 16.67 49.69 97.06
C GLN A 42 15.93 50.24 95.83
N GLY A 43 16.16 51.50 95.45
CA GLY A 43 15.57 52.08 94.24
C GLY A 43 16.11 51.46 92.96
N GLU A 44 17.42 51.17 92.91
CA GLU A 44 18.04 50.50 91.77
C GLU A 44 17.62 49.03 91.66
N ALA A 45 17.52 48.32 92.78
CA ALA A 45 16.97 46.96 92.83
C ALA A 45 15.49 46.91 92.44
N ALA A 46 14.67 47.87 92.89
CA ALA A 46 13.27 47.99 92.47
C ALA A 46 13.16 48.30 90.97
N SER A 47 13.98 49.21 90.44
CA SER A 47 14.01 49.51 89.01
C SER A 47 14.51 48.35 88.15
N ALA A 48 15.40 47.51 88.68
CA ALA A 48 15.84 46.30 88.01
C ALA A 48 14.72 45.24 88.01
N GLN A 49 13.98 45.12 89.11
CA GLN A 49 12.81 44.24 89.21
C GLN A 49 11.70 44.68 88.25
N ASP A 50 11.34 45.96 88.21
CA ASP A 50 10.34 46.48 87.27
C ASP A 50 10.72 46.21 85.80
N ARG A 51 12.02 46.26 85.47
CA ARG A 51 12.53 45.93 84.14
C ARG A 51 12.40 44.43 83.85
N LEU A 52 12.72 43.57 84.81
CA LEU A 52 12.55 42.12 84.67
C LEU A 52 11.08 41.77 84.48
N ASP A 53 10.17 42.33 85.27
CA ASP A 53 8.73 42.10 85.17
C ASP A 53 8.20 42.59 83.80
N SER A 54 8.70 43.72 83.30
CA SER A 54 8.36 44.21 81.96
C SER A 54 8.89 43.30 80.84
N ILE A 55 10.11 42.75 81.00
CA ILE A 55 10.71 41.83 80.03
C ILE A 55 9.92 40.52 80.03
N GLU A 56 9.57 39.99 81.19
CA GLU A 56 8.74 38.79 81.35
C GLU A 56 7.38 38.97 80.68
N ALA A 57 6.71 40.11 80.91
CA ALA A 57 5.44 40.43 80.24
C ALA A 57 5.59 40.59 78.71
N THR A 58 6.74 41.05 78.20
CA THR A 58 6.99 41.07 76.75
C THR A 58 7.32 39.70 76.19
N LEU A 59 7.99 38.84 76.97
CA LEU A 59 8.35 37.50 76.58
C LEU A 59 7.12 36.61 76.51
N GLU A 60 6.21 36.70 77.48
CA GLU A 60 4.90 36.03 77.46
C GLU A 60 4.08 36.45 76.23
N LYS A 61 4.00 37.76 75.93
CA LYS A 61 3.32 38.23 74.71
C LYS A 61 3.99 37.75 73.42
N LEU A 62 5.32 37.70 73.38
CA LEU A 62 6.04 37.20 72.21
C LEU A 62 5.79 35.70 72.04
N GLN A 63 5.75 34.93 73.12
CA GLN A 63 5.44 33.52 73.12
C GLN A 63 4.00 33.25 72.65
N ASP A 64 3.02 34.03 73.11
CA ASP A 64 1.64 33.95 72.62
C ASP A 64 1.57 34.26 71.11
N THR A 65 2.34 35.26 70.64
CA THR A 65 2.39 35.56 69.20
C THR A 65 3.12 34.49 68.40
N GLU A 66 4.14 33.84 68.98
CA GLU A 66 4.87 32.73 68.37
C GLU A 66 3.95 31.53 68.18
N GLU A 67 3.21 31.14 69.21
CA GLU A 67 2.24 30.03 69.14
C GLU A 67 1.14 30.31 68.09
N LEU A 68 0.62 31.54 68.02
CA LEU A 68 -0.33 31.94 66.98
C LEU A 68 0.29 31.94 65.57
N LEU A 69 1.55 32.36 65.44
CA LEU A 69 2.27 32.33 64.17
C LEU A 69 2.57 30.91 63.71
N GLU A 70 2.87 29.98 64.61
CA GLU A 70 3.06 28.56 64.29
C GLU A 70 1.77 27.93 63.77
N ILE A 71 0.63 28.17 64.44
CA ILE A 71 -0.68 27.69 63.99
C ILE A 71 -1.03 28.27 62.62
N SER A 72 -0.83 29.58 62.43
CA SER A 72 -1.06 30.27 61.15
C SER A 72 -0.16 29.75 60.04
N ALA A 73 1.12 29.54 60.31
CA ALA A 73 2.08 28.98 59.35
C ALA A 73 1.71 27.54 58.98
N TYR A 74 1.25 26.74 59.95
CA TYR A 74 0.77 25.38 59.72
C TYR A 74 -0.48 25.35 58.83
N ASP A 75 -1.47 26.19 59.10
CA ASP A 75 -2.67 26.31 58.27
C ASP A 75 -2.36 26.86 56.88
N ALA A 76 -1.46 27.83 56.77
CA ALA A 76 -0.96 28.33 55.49
C ALA A 76 -0.24 27.25 54.68
N SER A 77 0.61 26.43 55.31
CA SER A 77 1.29 25.30 54.67
C SER A 77 0.30 24.23 54.19
N ARG A 78 -0.70 23.91 55.01
CA ARG A 78 -1.74 22.94 54.67
C ARG A 78 -2.60 23.42 53.49
N THR A 79 -2.93 24.71 53.45
CA THR A 79 -3.69 25.27 52.32
C THR A 79 -2.84 25.34 51.05
N ALA A 80 -1.55 25.66 51.15
CA ALA A 80 -0.62 25.67 50.02
C ALA A 80 -0.47 24.28 49.38
N THR A 81 -0.26 23.23 50.18
CA THR A 81 -0.17 21.84 49.66
C THR A 81 -1.46 21.37 49.01
N LYS A 82 -2.62 21.74 49.57
CA LYS A 82 -3.92 21.48 48.93
C LYS A 82 -4.04 22.21 47.59
N LEU A 83 -3.57 23.45 47.52
CA LEU A 83 -3.62 24.25 46.29
C LEU A 83 -2.70 23.67 45.20
N GLU A 84 -1.52 23.17 45.57
CA GLU A 84 -0.63 22.44 44.67
C GLU A 84 -1.30 21.19 44.10
N SER A 85 -2.00 20.40 44.94
CA SER A 85 -2.75 19.24 44.47
C SER A 85 -3.87 19.61 43.49
N HIS A 86 -4.56 20.72 43.73
CA HIS A 86 -5.59 21.23 42.82
C HIS A 86 -4.98 21.75 41.52
N LEU A 87 -3.81 22.39 41.57
CA LEU A 87 -3.12 22.90 40.39
C LEU A 87 -2.63 21.74 39.50
N SER A 88 -2.11 20.67 40.10
CA SER A 88 -1.76 19.44 39.37
C SER A 88 -2.98 18.80 38.71
N ALA A 89 -4.08 18.63 39.44
CA ALA A 89 -5.31 18.07 38.89
C ALA A 89 -5.90 18.95 37.77
N PHE A 90 -5.81 20.27 37.90
CA PHE A 90 -6.24 21.21 36.87
C PHE A 90 -5.36 21.13 35.63
N ASN A 91 -4.04 21.02 35.78
CA ASN A 91 -3.12 20.85 34.66
C ASN A 91 -3.40 19.55 33.90
N ASP A 92 -3.64 18.44 34.62
CA ASP A 92 -4.04 17.17 34.02
C ASP A 92 -5.34 17.30 33.21
N ILE A 93 -6.31 18.06 33.71
CA ILE A 93 -7.57 18.32 33.00
C ILE A 93 -7.31 19.17 31.75
N LEU A 94 -6.45 20.19 31.83
CA LEU A 94 -6.10 21.00 30.66
C LEU A 94 -5.42 20.18 29.57
N VAL A 95 -4.47 19.32 29.92
CA VAL A 95 -3.82 18.41 28.97
C VAL A 95 -4.84 17.46 28.34
N LYS A 96 -5.75 16.89 29.14
CA LYS A 96 -6.84 16.05 28.62
C LYS A 96 -7.77 16.80 27.67
N ALA A 97 -8.13 18.04 28.01
CA ALA A 97 -8.98 18.87 27.15
C ALA A 97 -8.27 19.23 25.82
N GLN A 98 -6.97 19.51 25.86
CA GLN A 98 -6.16 19.75 24.66
C GLN A 98 -6.07 18.50 23.79
N ASN A 99 -5.83 17.33 24.40
CA ASN A 99 -5.78 16.07 23.68
C ASN A 99 -7.13 15.73 23.04
N LEU A 100 -8.23 15.91 23.77
CA LEU A 100 -9.58 15.69 23.24
C LEU A 100 -9.89 16.64 22.08
N ALA A 101 -9.53 17.92 22.20
CA ALA A 101 -9.71 18.89 21.12
C ALA A 101 -8.83 18.58 19.89
N ALA A 102 -7.64 18.00 20.08
CA ALA A 102 -6.79 17.54 18.99
C ALA A 102 -7.38 16.29 18.32
N GLU A 103 -7.89 15.34 19.09
CA GLU A 103 -8.55 14.12 18.60
C GLU A 103 -9.82 14.44 17.81
N GLU A 104 -10.68 15.33 18.30
CA GLU A 104 -11.87 15.79 17.56
C GLU A 104 -11.50 16.47 16.24
N ARG A 105 -10.42 17.26 16.22
CA ARG A 105 -9.91 17.88 14.99
C ARG A 105 -9.34 16.86 14.02
N LEU A 106 -8.63 15.85 14.50
CA LEU A 106 -8.13 14.77 13.65
C LEU A 106 -9.29 13.98 13.05
N ALA A 107 -10.27 13.59 13.85
CA ALA A 107 -11.46 12.88 13.37
C ALA A 107 -12.25 13.70 12.33
N ALA A 108 -12.38 15.02 12.53
CA ALA A 108 -13.01 15.91 11.54
C ALA A 108 -12.23 15.96 10.22
N LEU A 109 -10.90 16.05 10.28
CA LEU A 109 -10.04 16.04 9.09
C LEU A 109 -10.04 14.68 8.37
N GLU A 110 -10.13 13.57 9.11
CA GLU A 110 -10.25 12.23 8.52
C GLU A 110 -11.55 12.09 7.72
N VAL A 111 -12.68 12.57 8.25
CA VAL A 111 -13.96 12.59 7.52
C VAL A 111 -13.87 13.48 6.28
N GLU A 112 -13.29 14.67 6.38
CA GLU A 112 -13.09 15.58 5.25
C GLU A 112 -12.20 14.95 4.16
N LEU A 113 -11.11 14.28 4.57
CA LEU A 113 -10.20 13.60 3.65
C LEU A 113 -10.89 12.41 2.98
N GLU A 114 -11.69 11.62 3.70
CA GLU A 114 -12.50 10.57 3.10
C GLU A 114 -13.50 11.12 2.07
N GLU A 115 -14.13 12.26 2.34
CA GLU A 115 -15.01 12.91 1.38
C GLU A 115 -14.24 13.41 0.15
N GLU A 116 -13.04 13.97 0.33
CA GLU A 116 -12.17 14.34 -0.79
C GLU A 116 -11.73 13.14 -1.62
N ILE A 117 -11.36 12.02 -0.99
CA ILE A 117 -11.01 10.78 -1.68
C ILE A 117 -12.20 10.30 -2.50
N LYS A 118 -13.38 10.20 -1.88
CA LYS A 118 -14.61 9.77 -2.58
C LYS A 118 -14.93 10.70 -3.75
N ARG A 119 -14.77 12.01 -3.58
CA ARG A 119 -14.96 12.98 -4.68
C ARG A 119 -13.94 12.78 -5.81
N LYS A 120 -12.67 12.54 -5.48
CA LYS A 120 -11.62 12.28 -6.49
C LYS A 120 -11.87 10.97 -7.22
N GLU A 121 -12.25 9.92 -6.51
CA GLU A 121 -12.61 8.63 -7.09
C GLU A 121 -13.81 8.76 -8.03
N ILE A 122 -14.87 9.48 -7.62
CA ILE A 122 -16.02 9.76 -8.49
C ILE A 122 -15.60 10.56 -9.72
N ALA A 123 -14.78 11.60 -9.56
CA ALA A 123 -14.29 12.39 -10.69
C ALA A 123 -13.40 11.59 -11.66
N GLU A 124 -12.60 10.66 -11.11
CA GLU A 124 -11.80 9.73 -11.92
C GLU A 124 -12.73 8.77 -12.68
N LEU A 125 -13.73 8.17 -12.03
CA LEU A 125 -14.73 7.32 -12.69
C LEU A 125 -15.52 8.06 -13.77
N GLU A 126 -15.91 9.32 -13.52
CA GLU A 126 -16.58 10.18 -14.52
C GLU A 126 -15.64 10.49 -15.70
N SER A 127 -14.34 10.65 -15.45
CA SER A 127 -13.34 10.80 -16.54
C SER A 127 -13.06 9.50 -17.30
N LEU A 128 -13.26 8.36 -16.66
CA LEU A 128 -13.09 7.03 -17.23
C LEU A 128 -14.32 6.55 -18.00
N GLU A 129 -15.45 7.27 -17.96
CA GLU A 129 -16.62 6.93 -18.75
C GLU A 129 -16.18 6.88 -20.22
N PRO A 130 -16.12 5.69 -20.84
CA PRO A 130 -15.61 5.56 -22.18
C PRO A 130 -16.52 6.40 -23.07
N ASP A 131 -15.93 7.26 -23.88
CA ASP A 131 -16.67 8.13 -24.80
C ASP A 131 -17.51 7.25 -25.74
N ILE A 132 -18.77 7.04 -25.35
CA ILE A 132 -19.70 6.09 -25.97
C ILE A 132 -19.93 6.49 -27.42
N GLU A 133 -19.85 7.79 -27.71
CA GLU A 133 -19.95 8.34 -29.06
C GLU A 133 -18.77 7.88 -29.93
N LYS A 134 -17.53 7.97 -29.43
CA LYS A 134 -16.34 7.44 -30.14
C LYS A 134 -16.36 5.92 -30.28
N LEU A 135 -16.85 5.20 -29.27
CA LEU A 135 -16.99 3.74 -29.37
C LEU A 135 -18.03 3.36 -30.43
N SER A 136 -19.16 4.06 -30.45
CA SER A 136 -20.21 3.92 -31.45
C SER A 136 -19.70 4.24 -32.86
N GLU A 137 -18.92 5.32 -33.02
CA GLU A 137 -18.31 5.68 -34.31
C GLU A 137 -17.41 4.55 -34.84
N LYS A 138 -16.53 4.00 -34.00
CA LYS A 138 -15.68 2.85 -34.35
C LYS A 138 -16.52 1.61 -34.68
N PHE A 139 -17.61 1.38 -33.95
CA PHE A 139 -18.51 0.25 -34.19
C PHE A 139 -19.22 0.41 -35.54
N HIS A 140 -19.66 1.61 -35.89
CA HIS A 140 -20.25 1.91 -37.20
C HIS A 140 -19.24 1.86 -38.34
N GLU A 141 -18.00 2.27 -38.12
CA GLU A 141 -16.93 2.15 -39.11
C GLU A 141 -16.60 0.68 -39.39
N THR A 142 -16.43 -0.13 -38.33
CA THR A 142 -16.17 -1.57 -38.46
C THR A 142 -17.35 -2.30 -39.11
N LEU A 143 -18.59 -1.98 -38.73
CA LEU A 143 -19.79 -2.50 -39.41
C LEU A 143 -19.82 -2.10 -40.90
N SER A 144 -19.48 -0.87 -41.24
CA SER A 144 -19.45 -0.43 -42.63
C SER A 144 -18.40 -1.18 -43.45
N ARG A 145 -17.21 -1.41 -42.89
CA ARG A 145 -16.18 -2.25 -43.51
C ARG A 145 -16.63 -3.69 -43.68
N LEU A 146 -17.30 -4.26 -42.68
CA LEU A 146 -17.85 -5.62 -42.74
C LEU A 146 -18.94 -5.75 -43.81
N VAL A 147 -19.83 -4.77 -43.91
CA VAL A 147 -20.88 -4.73 -44.94
C VAL A 147 -20.27 -4.64 -46.34
N ALA A 148 -19.22 -3.81 -46.53
CA ALA A 148 -18.50 -3.74 -47.80
C ALA A 148 -17.82 -5.07 -48.16
N ALA A 149 -17.14 -5.70 -47.20
CA ALA A 149 -16.52 -7.01 -47.40
C ALA A 149 -17.56 -8.08 -47.76
N ARG A 150 -18.76 -8.04 -47.16
CA ARG A 150 -19.87 -8.94 -47.52
C ARG A 150 -20.37 -8.69 -48.93
N GLU A 151 -20.46 -7.44 -49.37
CA GLU A 151 -20.86 -7.11 -50.74
C GLU A 151 -19.84 -7.64 -51.76
N ASP A 152 -18.55 -7.50 -51.47
CA ASP A 152 -17.48 -8.02 -52.33
C ASP A 152 -17.47 -9.55 -52.35
N LEU A 153 -17.71 -10.21 -51.21
CA LEU A 153 -17.86 -11.67 -51.15
C LEU A 153 -19.07 -12.14 -51.96
N SER A 154 -20.17 -11.38 -51.96
CA SER A 154 -21.33 -11.65 -52.82
C SER A 154 -21.00 -11.54 -54.31
N LYS A 155 -20.16 -10.57 -54.71
CA LYS A 155 -19.70 -10.44 -56.10
C LYS A 155 -18.80 -11.61 -56.51
N ILE A 156 -17.89 -12.03 -55.61
CA ILE A 156 -17.03 -13.19 -55.83
C ILE A 156 -17.88 -14.45 -56.00
N GLN A 157 -18.92 -14.64 -55.18
CA GLN A 157 -19.83 -15.77 -55.30
C GLN A 157 -20.57 -15.78 -56.65
N GLU A 158 -21.02 -14.62 -57.13
CA GLU A 158 -21.66 -14.49 -58.44
C GLU A 158 -20.68 -14.80 -59.59
N GLN A 159 -19.45 -14.29 -59.51
CA GLN A 159 -18.40 -14.59 -60.48
C GLN A 159 -18.04 -16.07 -60.52
N MET A 160 -17.92 -16.72 -59.35
CA MET A 160 -17.64 -18.16 -59.27
C MET A 160 -18.78 -18.98 -59.88
N ALA A 161 -20.03 -18.61 -59.61
CA ALA A 161 -21.19 -19.25 -60.24
C ALA A 161 -21.21 -19.08 -61.77
N TYR A 162 -20.80 -17.91 -62.26
CA TYR A 162 -20.65 -17.66 -63.70
C TYR A 162 -19.54 -18.52 -64.32
N ILE A 163 -18.34 -18.53 -63.73
CA ILE A 163 -17.19 -19.32 -64.22
C ILE A 163 -17.52 -20.81 -64.24
N MET A 164 -18.10 -21.35 -63.16
CA MET A 164 -18.49 -22.76 -63.13
C MET A 164 -19.55 -23.10 -64.17
N LYS A 165 -20.43 -22.15 -64.53
CA LYS A 165 -21.38 -22.35 -65.62
C LYS A 165 -20.67 -22.37 -66.97
N THR A 166 -19.79 -21.42 -67.24
CA THR A 166 -19.06 -21.35 -68.51
C THR A 166 -18.15 -22.55 -68.71
N GLU A 167 -17.40 -22.97 -67.68
CA GLU A 167 -16.55 -24.16 -67.76
C GLU A 167 -17.37 -25.44 -67.98
N ARG A 168 -18.52 -25.57 -67.31
CA ARG A 168 -19.42 -26.70 -67.56
C ARG A 168 -19.94 -26.69 -68.98
N ASP A 169 -20.35 -25.53 -69.48
CA ASP A 169 -20.88 -25.38 -70.84
C ASP A 169 -19.78 -25.69 -71.89
N GLU A 170 -18.53 -25.23 -71.68
CA GLU A 170 -17.37 -25.57 -72.53
C GLU A 170 -17.01 -27.07 -72.48
N GLN A 171 -17.05 -27.68 -71.28
CA GLN A 171 -16.82 -29.12 -71.14
C GLN A 171 -17.91 -29.93 -71.85
N LEU A 172 -19.17 -29.51 -71.75
CA LEU A 172 -20.29 -30.14 -72.46
C LEU A 172 -20.12 -30.01 -73.98
N GLU A 173 -19.70 -28.84 -74.47
CA GLU A 173 -19.41 -28.63 -75.89
C GLU A 173 -18.28 -29.54 -76.38
N LYS A 174 -17.17 -29.64 -75.62
CA LYS A 174 -16.05 -30.53 -75.95
C LYS A 174 -16.44 -32.00 -75.98
N ILE A 175 -17.21 -32.46 -74.99
CA ILE A 175 -17.72 -33.86 -74.95
C ILE A 175 -18.64 -34.11 -76.15
N THR A 176 -19.50 -33.15 -76.50
CA THR A 176 -20.41 -33.27 -77.64
C THR A 176 -19.63 -33.36 -78.95
N SER A 177 -18.62 -32.49 -79.15
CA SER A 177 -17.75 -32.52 -80.32
C SER A 177 -16.97 -33.83 -80.43
N MET A 178 -16.39 -34.32 -79.33
CA MET A 178 -15.74 -35.63 -79.31
C MET A 178 -16.73 -36.74 -79.67
N ASN A 179 -17.95 -36.71 -79.15
CA ASN A 179 -18.94 -37.75 -79.44
C ASN A 179 -19.36 -37.74 -80.93
N GLU A 180 -19.48 -36.57 -81.55
CA GLU A 180 -19.73 -36.44 -83.00
C GLU A 180 -18.58 -37.03 -83.83
N GLU A 181 -17.33 -36.76 -83.45
CA GLU A 181 -16.15 -37.38 -84.08
C GLU A 181 -16.12 -38.91 -83.86
N TYR A 182 -16.49 -39.39 -82.67
CA TYR A 182 -16.62 -40.83 -82.40
C TYR A 182 -17.73 -41.47 -83.26
N GLU A 183 -18.88 -40.81 -83.44
CA GLU A 183 -19.94 -41.31 -84.32
C GLU A 183 -19.52 -41.32 -85.80
N ASP A 184 -18.80 -40.29 -86.28
CA ASP A 184 -18.25 -40.26 -87.64
C ASP A 184 -17.24 -41.40 -87.87
N THR A 185 -16.32 -41.60 -86.90
CA THR A 185 -15.35 -42.70 -86.99
C THR A 185 -16.01 -44.07 -86.93
N LEU A 186 -17.04 -44.26 -86.11
CA LEU A 186 -17.85 -45.49 -86.10
C LEU A 186 -18.55 -45.73 -87.45
N SER A 187 -19.19 -44.70 -88.02
CA SER A 187 -19.81 -44.76 -89.35
C SER A 187 -18.78 -45.13 -90.43
N ARG A 188 -17.57 -44.59 -90.32
CA ARG A 188 -16.47 -44.89 -91.24
C ARG A 188 -15.93 -46.31 -91.08
N ILE A 189 -15.89 -46.84 -89.86
CA ILE A 189 -15.55 -48.24 -89.59
C ILE A 189 -16.61 -49.17 -90.17
N ASP A 190 -17.90 -48.89 -89.98
CA ASP A 190 -19.00 -49.68 -90.53
C ASP A 190 -18.92 -49.72 -92.08
N ALA A 191 -18.65 -48.59 -92.71
CA ALA A 191 -18.41 -48.52 -94.16
C ALA A 191 -17.17 -49.32 -94.61
N LEU A 192 -16.10 -49.34 -93.80
CA LEU A 192 -14.91 -50.15 -94.07
C LEU A 192 -15.16 -51.64 -93.84
N GLU A 193 -15.96 -52.01 -92.84
CA GLU A 193 -16.34 -53.39 -92.56
C GLU A 193 -17.24 -53.93 -93.67
N ASP A 194 -18.18 -53.13 -94.18
CA ASP A 194 -18.97 -53.49 -95.36
C ASP A 194 -18.11 -53.65 -96.61
N LEU A 195 -17.10 -52.80 -96.81
CA LEU A 195 -16.12 -52.98 -97.88
C LEU A 195 -15.24 -54.23 -97.68
N GLN A 196 -14.90 -54.57 -96.43
CA GLN A 196 -14.19 -55.81 -96.10
C GLN A 196 -15.06 -57.03 -96.37
N ARG A 197 -16.33 -57.04 -95.94
CA ARG A 197 -17.30 -58.10 -96.27
C ARG A 197 -17.44 -58.28 -97.78
N GLN A 198 -17.59 -57.19 -98.54
CA GLN A 198 -17.62 -57.27 -100.01
C GLN A 198 -16.32 -57.86 -100.59
N ARG A 199 -15.16 -57.47 -100.04
CA ARG A 199 -13.87 -58.00 -100.48
C ARG A 199 -13.70 -59.46 -100.08
N ASP A 200 -14.16 -59.87 -98.91
CA ASP A 200 -14.04 -61.23 -98.42
C ASP A 200 -15.05 -62.14 -99.13
N ASP A 201 -16.26 -61.68 -99.49
CA ASP A 201 -17.17 -62.39 -100.41
C ASP A 201 -16.53 -62.56 -101.80
N SER A 202 -15.90 -61.50 -102.32
CA SER A 202 -15.16 -61.56 -103.59
C SER A 202 -13.95 -62.48 -103.49
N LYS A 203 -13.27 -62.48 -102.33
CA LYS A 203 -12.15 -63.36 -102.08
C LYS A 203 -12.61 -64.79 -101.89
N GLU A 204 -13.70 -65.10 -101.20
CA GLU A 204 -14.27 -66.44 -101.12
C GLU A 204 -14.58 -66.96 -102.52
N GLU A 205 -15.08 -66.12 -103.43
CA GLU A 205 -15.23 -66.48 -104.84
C GLU A 205 -13.87 -66.81 -105.51
N THR A 206 -12.79 -66.10 -105.17
CA THR A 206 -11.42 -66.40 -105.65
C THR A 206 -10.66 -67.47 -104.84
N THR A 207 -11.02 -67.71 -103.60
CA THR A 207 -10.42 -68.65 -102.64
C THR A 207 -11.06 -70.01 -102.84
N ILE A 208 -12.29 -70.13 -103.36
CA ILE A 208 -12.73 -71.37 -104.03
C ILE A 208 -11.77 -71.73 -105.19
N MET A 209 -11.11 -70.75 -105.81
CA MET A 209 -10.07 -70.95 -106.82
C MET A 209 -8.67 -71.20 -106.22
N ASP A 210 -8.36 -70.63 -105.05
CA ASP A 210 -7.04 -70.69 -104.40
C ASP A 210 -6.89 -71.77 -103.31
N LEU A 211 -7.98 -72.30 -102.73
CA LEU A 211 -7.97 -73.47 -101.83
C LEU A 211 -7.68 -74.80 -102.56
N LEU A 212 -7.32 -74.71 -103.84
CA LEU A 212 -6.62 -75.74 -104.62
C LEU A 212 -5.08 -75.59 -104.54
N GLY A 213 -4.54 -74.67 -103.74
CA GLY A 213 -3.10 -74.42 -103.62
C GLY A 213 -2.66 -73.73 -102.33
N SER A 214 -2.20 -74.54 -101.37
CA SER A 214 -1.21 -74.22 -100.32
C SER A 214 -1.66 -73.68 -98.95
N GLU A 215 -0.80 -73.95 -97.97
CA GLU A 215 -1.04 -74.31 -96.56
C GLU A 215 -0.23 -73.40 -95.61
N GLU A 216 -0.73 -73.22 -94.37
CA GLU A 216 -0.03 -72.83 -93.10
C GLU A 216 0.57 -71.40 -92.97
N GLY A 217 0.60 -70.70 -91.83
CA GLY A 217 0.28 -70.94 -90.42
C GLY A 217 1.06 -69.94 -89.50
N LEU A 218 0.75 -69.92 -88.18
CA LEU A 218 1.47 -69.32 -87.01
C LEU A 218 1.17 -67.83 -86.68
N ASP A 219 0.89 -67.35 -85.45
CA ASP A 219 1.14 -67.63 -84.00
C ASP A 219 1.99 -66.52 -83.34
N SER A 220 1.75 -66.31 -82.04
CA SER A 220 2.53 -65.63 -80.98
C SER A 220 2.13 -64.21 -80.57
N GLY A 221 1.68 -64.11 -79.31
CA GLY A 221 1.65 -62.90 -78.50
C GLY A 221 2.87 -62.81 -77.57
N LEU A 222 3.07 -61.65 -76.98
CA LEU A 222 3.98 -61.39 -75.86
C LEU A 222 3.39 -60.24 -75.02
N GLY A 223 3.23 -60.49 -73.72
CA GLY A 223 3.02 -59.47 -72.70
C GLY A 223 4.30 -59.24 -71.91
N ASP A 224 4.38 -58.09 -71.26
CA ASP A 224 5.28 -57.83 -70.13
C ASP A 224 4.57 -56.93 -69.12
N ASP A 225 4.87 -57.20 -67.86
CA ASP A 225 4.27 -56.75 -66.60
C ASP A 225 5.25 -55.79 -65.90
N ASP A 226 4.78 -54.63 -65.46
CA ASP A 226 5.52 -53.70 -64.59
C ASP A 226 4.62 -53.35 -63.40
N SER A 227 5.09 -53.64 -62.18
CA SER A 227 4.44 -53.28 -60.93
C SER A 227 5.21 -52.15 -60.24
N ASP A 228 4.58 -50.98 -60.13
CA ASP A 228 5.01 -49.86 -59.29
C ASP A 228 4.51 -50.06 -57.84
N TYR A 229 5.36 -49.71 -56.87
CA TYR A 229 4.97 -49.52 -55.46
C TYR A 229 4.96 -48.02 -55.18
N ASP A 230 3.78 -47.49 -54.84
CA ASP A 230 3.58 -46.11 -54.39
C ASP A 230 3.97 -45.98 -52.90
N GLU A 231 4.81 -44.99 -52.60
CA GLU A 231 5.09 -44.49 -51.24
C GLU A 231 4.22 -43.26 -51.01
N ASP A 232 3.15 -43.39 -50.22
CA ASP A 232 2.28 -42.28 -49.85
C ASP A 232 2.96 -41.44 -48.74
N GLU A 233 3.18 -40.14 -49.00
CA GLU A 233 3.66 -39.16 -48.03
C GLU A 233 2.52 -38.77 -47.07
N GLU A 234 2.68 -39.05 -45.77
CA GLU A 234 1.72 -38.65 -44.73
C GLU A 234 1.90 -37.17 -44.36
N GLU A 235 0.85 -36.36 -44.56
CA GLU A 235 0.81 -34.96 -44.13
C GLU A 235 0.60 -34.86 -42.61
N ILE A 236 1.58 -34.31 -41.89
CA ILE A 236 1.55 -34.11 -40.44
C ILE A 236 1.08 -32.67 -40.13
N GLU A 237 0.03 -32.52 -39.31
CA GLU A 237 -0.46 -31.21 -38.87
C GLU A 237 0.39 -30.64 -37.72
N ILE A 238 0.88 -29.40 -37.89
CA ILE A 238 1.76 -28.72 -36.93
C ILE A 238 0.98 -27.61 -36.22
N TYR A 239 1.18 -27.50 -34.91
CA TYR A 239 0.56 -26.49 -34.05
C TYR A 239 1.61 -25.51 -33.52
N GLU A 240 1.24 -24.23 -33.40
CA GLU A 240 2.06 -23.17 -32.82
C GLU A 240 1.53 -22.81 -31.42
N ASP A 241 2.40 -22.87 -30.40
CA ASP A 241 2.07 -22.48 -29.04
C ASP A 241 2.21 -20.96 -28.80
N GLU A 242 1.64 -20.44 -27.72
CA GLU A 242 1.67 -18.99 -27.38
C GLU A 242 3.10 -18.42 -27.25
N ASP A 243 4.09 -19.29 -26.97
CA ASP A 243 5.51 -18.95 -26.87
C ASP A 243 6.24 -18.95 -28.23
N GLY A 244 5.55 -19.24 -29.34
CA GLY A 244 6.11 -19.29 -30.70
C GLY A 244 6.92 -20.56 -31.02
N THR A 245 6.70 -21.63 -30.25
CA THR A 245 7.30 -22.96 -30.49
C THR A 245 6.31 -23.87 -31.20
N TYR A 246 6.81 -24.73 -32.09
CA TYR A 246 5.99 -25.66 -32.87
C TYR A 246 6.03 -27.08 -32.30
N TYR A 247 4.91 -27.79 -32.38
CA TYR A 247 4.81 -29.20 -32.05
C TYR A 247 3.79 -29.91 -32.95
N TYR A 248 3.98 -31.21 -33.18
CA TYR A 248 2.96 -32.08 -33.77
C TYR A 248 2.52 -33.13 -32.75
N ILE A 249 1.33 -33.68 -32.98
CA ILE A 249 0.80 -34.78 -32.17
C ILE A 249 1.18 -36.08 -32.88
N ASP A 250 2.02 -36.90 -32.25
CA ASP A 250 2.38 -38.21 -32.79
C ASP A 250 1.09 -39.04 -32.99
N PRO A 251 0.74 -39.47 -34.22
CA PRO A 251 -0.49 -40.22 -34.48
C PRO A 251 -0.50 -41.59 -33.80
N ASP A 252 0.66 -42.17 -33.50
CA ASP A 252 0.79 -43.46 -32.84
C ASP A 252 0.71 -43.36 -31.30
N SER A 253 1.35 -42.34 -30.71
CA SER A 253 1.43 -42.17 -29.25
C SER A 253 0.41 -41.18 -28.67
N GLY A 254 0.03 -40.17 -29.45
CA GLY A 254 -0.79 -39.03 -29.02
C GLY A 254 -0.03 -38.01 -28.17
N ASP A 255 1.29 -38.12 -28.09
CA ASP A 255 2.16 -37.21 -27.34
C ASP A 255 2.53 -35.98 -28.18
N GLU A 256 2.67 -34.83 -27.52
CA GLU A 256 3.15 -33.59 -28.15
C GLU A 256 4.67 -33.66 -28.35
N VAL A 257 5.11 -33.68 -29.60
CA VAL A 257 6.52 -33.74 -29.98
C VAL A 257 6.96 -32.37 -30.49
N PRO A 258 7.97 -31.72 -29.87
CA PRO A 258 8.47 -30.44 -30.35
C PRO A 258 9.15 -30.61 -31.73
N CYS A 259 8.82 -29.71 -32.66
CA CYS A 259 9.28 -29.76 -34.04
C CYS A 259 9.62 -28.35 -34.56
N ASP A 260 10.21 -28.28 -35.76
CA ASP A 260 10.36 -27.02 -36.50
C ASP A 260 9.06 -26.64 -37.24
N ASP A 261 9.08 -25.51 -37.93
CA ASP A 261 7.95 -24.97 -38.70
C ASP A 261 7.61 -25.81 -39.95
N GLU A 262 8.39 -26.84 -40.26
CA GLU A 262 8.18 -27.81 -41.33
C GLU A 262 7.78 -29.21 -40.80
N GLY A 263 7.66 -29.38 -39.48
CA GLY A 263 7.20 -30.63 -38.85
C GLY A 263 8.33 -31.65 -38.63
N ASN A 264 9.59 -31.25 -38.83
CA ASN A 264 10.73 -32.10 -38.54
C ASN A 264 11.06 -32.07 -37.03
N PRO A 265 11.45 -33.21 -36.44
CA PRO A 265 11.83 -33.25 -35.03
C PRO A 265 13.09 -32.41 -34.75
N LEU A 266 13.08 -31.67 -33.65
CA LEU A 266 14.20 -30.84 -33.15
C LEU A 266 15.34 -31.63 -32.51
#